data_AF-A0A255PCX8-F1
#
_entry.id   AF-A0A255PCX8-F1
#
_cell.length_a   1.000
_cell.length_b   1.000
_cell.length_c   1.000
_cell.angle_alpha   90.00
_cell.angle_beta   90.00
_cell.angle_gamma   90.00
#
_symmetry.space_group_name_H-M   'P 1'
#
loop_
_entity.id
_entity.type
_entity.pdbx_description
1 polymer ?
#
loop_
_entity_poly.entity_id
_entity_poly.type
_entity_poly.pdbx_seq_one_letter_code
_entity_poly.pdbx_strand_id
1 'polypeptide(L)' 'MLATQERLRENGNTIVVWHKAAEPEHCNGECDWHPIACSDTDGIAAPGPLKDVPLSLDEPGQRWCADCRALAAT' A
#
# COMPACT_ATOMS: atom_id res chain seq x y z
N MET A 1 8.92 -0.32 -5.80
CA MET A 1 7.55 -0.24 -6.35
C MET A 1 6.79 0.84 -5.62
N LEU A 2 6.10 1.73 -6.33
CA LEU A 2 5.35 2.80 -5.68
C LEU A 2 4.10 2.25 -4.99
N ALA A 3 4.03 2.48 -3.68
CA ALA A 3 2.99 1.94 -2.82
C ALA A 3 2.63 2.91 -1.70
N THR A 4 1.41 2.79 -1.18
CA THR A 4 0.98 3.48 0.04
C THR A 4 0.81 2.46 1.17
N GLN A 5 1.00 2.93 2.40
CA GLN A 5 0.83 2.13 3.61
C GLN A 5 -0.55 2.36 4.22
N GLU A 6 -1.15 1.26 4.63
CA GLU A 6 -2.25 1.19 5.58
C GLU A 6 -1.73 0.71 6.92
N ARG A 7 -2.14 1.34 8.03
CA ARG A 7 -1.82 0.87 9.38
C ARG A 7 -3.03 0.19 9.98
N LEU A 8 -2.91 -1.09 10.30
CA LEU A 8 -3.96 -1.87 10.95
C LEU A 8 -3.53 -2.28 12.36
N ARG A 9 -4.52 -2.47 13.24
CA ARG A 9 -4.29 -3.14 14.53
C ARG A 9 -4.71 -4.60 14.42
N GLU A 10 -3.75 -5.51 14.51
CA GLU A 10 -3.98 -6.96 14.52
C GLU A 10 -3.43 -7.55 15.83
N ASN A 11 -4.27 -8.23 16.61
CA ASN A 11 -3.88 -8.88 17.88
C ASN A 11 -3.11 -7.97 18.85
N GLY A 12 -3.49 -6.68 18.93
CA GLY A 12 -2.82 -5.69 19.77
C GLY A 12 -1.53 -5.10 19.21
N ASN A 13 -1.07 -5.59 18.05
CA ASN A 13 0.09 -5.05 17.34
C ASN A 13 -0.34 -4.14 16.20
N THR A 14 0.43 -3.08 15.95
CA THR A 14 0.28 -2.28 14.74
C THR A 14 1.06 -2.96 13.62
N ILE A 15 0.38 -3.30 12.53
CA ILE A 15 1.02 -3.79 11.31
C ILE A 15 0.89 -2.77 10.19
N VAL A 16 1.83 -2.82 9.26
CA VAL A 16 1.80 -2.03 8.02
C VAL A 16 1.44 -2.95 6.86
N VAL A 17 0.35 -2.64 6.18
CA VAL A 17 -0.02 -3.28 4.92
C VAL A 17 0.32 -2.36 3.76
N TRP A 18 1.16 -2.83 2.84
CA TRP A 18 1.53 -2.11 1.64
C TRP A 18 0.57 -2.43 0.50
N HIS A 19 0.14 -1.38 -0.19
CA HIS A 19 -0.77 -1.45 -1.32
C HIS A 19 -0.13 -0.78 -2.53
N LYS A 20 -0.14 -1.46 -3.68
CA LYS A 20 0.36 -0.92 -4.95
C LYS A 20 -0.51 0.26 -5.36
N ALA A 21 0.12 1.39 -5.73
CA ALA A 21 -0.61 2.52 -6.28
C ALA A 21 -1.21 2.15 -7.65
N ALA A 22 -2.47 2.53 -7.91
CA ALA A 22 -3.12 2.26 -9.19
C ALA A 22 -2.57 3.16 -10.32
N GLU A 23 -2.32 4.43 -10.01
CA GLU A 23 -1.89 5.46 -10.98
C GLU A 23 -0.69 6.26 -10.43
N PRO A 24 0.48 5.63 -10.24
CA PRO A 24 1.64 6.24 -9.61
C PRO A 24 2.14 7.53 -10.31
N GLU A 25 1.96 7.62 -11.62
CA GLU A 25 2.34 8.75 -12.47
C GLU A 25 1.44 9.99 -12.30
N HIS A 26 0.24 9.82 -11.74
CA HIS A 26 -0.72 10.90 -11.50
C HIS A 26 -0.56 11.53 -10.10
N CYS A 27 0.32 10.98 -9.24
CA CYS A 27 0.63 11.56 -7.94
C CYS A 27 1.63 12.72 -8.08
N ASN A 28 1.15 13.96 -7.91
CA ASN A 28 1.95 15.18 -7.93
C ASN A 28 2.43 15.66 -6.54
N GLY A 29 2.31 14.82 -5.51
CA GLY A 29 2.78 15.10 -4.15
C GLY A 29 1.70 15.51 -3.14
N GLU A 30 0.46 15.77 -3.57
CA GLU A 30 -0.67 16.16 -2.69
C GLU A 30 -1.86 15.18 -2.76
N CYS A 31 -1.57 13.89 -2.92
CA CYS A 31 -2.59 12.86 -2.96
C CYS A 31 -2.63 12.16 -1.59
N ASP A 32 -3.26 12.81 -0.61
CA ASP A 32 -3.52 12.18 0.70
C ASP A 32 -4.39 10.91 0.57
N TRP A 33 -5.03 10.73 -0.59
CA TRP A 33 -5.75 9.54 -1.02
C TRP A 33 -5.28 9.05 -2.39
N HIS A 34 -4.84 7.80 -2.45
CA HIS A 34 -4.47 7.14 -3.69
C HIS A 34 -5.38 5.95 -3.95
N PRO A 35 -5.90 5.79 -5.18
CA PRO A 35 -6.51 4.54 -5.59
C PRO A 35 -5.47 3.42 -5.47
N ILE A 36 -5.88 2.31 -4.86
CA ILE A 36 -5.05 1.11 -4.76
C ILE A 36 -5.39 0.17 -5.92
N ALA A 37 -4.38 -0.51 -6.47
CA ALA A 37 -4.56 -1.33 -7.67
C ALA A 37 -5.54 -2.51 -7.48
N CYS A 38 -5.88 -2.84 -6.24
CA CYS A 38 -6.74 -3.97 -5.88
C CYS A 38 -8.12 -3.56 -5.31
N SER A 39 -8.53 -2.29 -5.40
CA SER A 39 -9.87 -1.84 -4.98
C SER A 39 -10.39 -0.67 -5.82
N ASP A 40 -11.56 -0.85 -6.42
CA ASP A 40 -12.23 0.16 -7.27
C ASP A 40 -13.05 1.18 -6.45
N THR A 41 -13.34 0.88 -5.17
CA THR A 41 -14.23 1.68 -4.30
C THR A 41 -13.65 1.98 -2.92
N ASP A 42 -12.82 1.10 -2.37
CA ASP A 42 -12.27 1.23 -1.01
C ASP A 42 -10.80 1.63 -1.11
N GLY A 43 -10.53 2.93 -1.18
CA GLY A 43 -9.19 3.41 -0.86
C GLY A 43 -8.93 3.26 0.64
N ILE A 44 -7.64 3.25 1.00
CA ILE A 44 -7.18 3.08 2.38
C ILE A 44 -7.75 4.19 3.24
N ALA A 45 -8.41 3.87 4.36
CA ALA A 45 -9.08 4.85 5.23
C ALA A 45 -8.20 6.02 5.70
N ALA A 46 -6.88 5.80 5.77
CA ALA A 46 -5.86 6.83 6.01
C ALA A 46 -4.52 6.38 5.38
N PRO A 47 -4.32 6.61 4.07
CA PRO A 47 -3.11 6.20 3.41
C PRO A 47 -1.95 7.06 3.90
N GLY A 48 -0.78 6.44 4.07
CA GLY A 48 0.46 7.20 4.18
C GLY A 48 0.92 7.72 2.82
N PRO A 49 1.96 8.58 2.80
CA PRO A 49 2.56 9.04 1.56
C PRO A 49 3.04 7.86 0.72
N LEU A 50 3.08 8.04 -0.60
CA LEU A 50 3.68 7.06 -1.50
C LEU A 50 5.15 6.88 -1.19
N LYS A 51 5.59 5.62 -1.22
CA LYS A 51 6.98 5.23 -1.02
C LYS A 51 7.35 4.19 -2.06
N ASP A 52 8.61 4.19 -2.47
CA ASP A 52 9.14 3.05 -3.19
C ASP A 52 9.45 1.93 -2.20
N VAL A 53 8.72 0.82 -2.33
CA VAL A 53 8.77 -0.33 -1.43
C VAL A 53 9.19 -1.57 -2.22
N PRO A 54 10.12 -2.38 -1.70
CA PRO A 54 10.51 -3.65 -2.33
C PRO A 54 9.43 -4.72 -2.19
N LEU A 55 9.37 -5.66 -3.13
CA LEU A 55 8.43 -6.79 -3.06
C LEU A 55 8.79 -7.81 -1.98
N SER A 56 10.08 -7.99 -1.74
CA SER A 56 10.57 -8.69 -0.55
C SER A 56 10.60 -7.69 0.59
N LEU A 57 9.81 -7.95 1.63
CA LEU A 57 9.80 -7.16 2.86
C LEU A 57 10.58 -7.94 3.91
N ASP A 58 11.65 -7.34 4.42
CA ASP A 58 12.49 -7.94 5.45
C ASP A 58 12.13 -7.43 6.86
N GLU A 59 11.33 -6.36 6.94
CA GLU A 59 10.96 -5.73 8.21
C GLU A 59 9.75 -6.44 8.86
N PRO A 60 9.87 -6.89 10.13
CA PRO A 60 8.77 -7.52 10.84
C PRO A 60 7.62 -6.54 11.07
N GLY A 61 6.39 -7.06 11.03
CA GLY A 61 5.18 -6.25 11.15
C GLY A 61 4.78 -5.53 9.86
N GLN A 62 5.42 -5.84 8.73
CA GLN A 62 5.04 -5.34 7.42
C GLN A 62 4.66 -6.49 6.49
N ARG A 63 3.63 -6.28 5.68
CA ARG A 63 3.25 -7.22 4.62
C ARG A 63 2.65 -6.46 3.44
N TRP A 64 2.69 -7.07 2.26
CA TRP A 64 1.88 -6.60 1.15
C TRP A 64 0.44 -7.07 1.31
N CYS A 65 -0.52 -6.29 0.82
CA CYS A 65 -1.84 -6.80 0.47
C CYS A 65 -1.67 -7.92 -0.57
N ALA A 66 -2.38 -9.04 -0.39
CA ALA A 66 -2.16 -10.25 -1.19
C ALA A 66 -2.44 -10.02 -2.69
N ASP A 67 -3.55 -9.34 -3.01
CA ASP A 67 -3.93 -9.04 -4.39
C ASP A 67 -2.98 -8.05 -5.04
N CYS A 68 -2.67 -6.96 -4.32
CA CYS A 68 -1.72 -5.96 -4.78
C CYS A 68 -0.28 -6.54 -4.93
N ARG A 69 0.11 -7.56 -4.15
CA ARG A 69 1.36 -8.31 -4.34
C ARG A 69 1.32 -9.18 -5.60
N ALA A 70 0.20 -9.82 -5.89
CA ALA A 70 0.05 -10.63 -7.09
C ALA A 70 0.15 -9.77 -8.36
N LEU A 71 -0.51 -8.60 -8.37
CA LEU A 71 -0.42 -7.59 -9.44
C LEU A 71 0.97 -6.96 -9.61
N ALA A 72 1.86 -7.17 -8.64
CA ALA A 72 3.20 -6.65 -8.66
C ALA A 72 4.23 -7.65 -9.21
N ALA A 73 3.88 -8.93 -9.23
CA ALA A 73 4.71 -10.02 -9.76
C ALA A 73 4.46 -10.30 -11.24
N THR A 74 3.49 -9.62 -11.84
CA THR A 74 3.14 -9.62 -13.28
C THR A 74 3.77 -8.42 -13.98
#